data_AF-A0A1S2KE37-F1
#
_entry.id   AF-A0A1S2KE37-F1
#
_cell.length_a   1.000
_cell.length_b   1.000
_cell.length_c   1.000
_cell.angle_alpha   90.00
_cell.angle_beta   90.00
_cell.angle_gamma   90.00
#
_symmetry.space_group_name_H-M   'P 1'
#
loop_
_entity.id
_entity.type
_entity.pdbx_description
1 polymer ?
#
loop_
_entity_poly.entity_id
_entity_poly.type
_entity_poly.pdbx_seq_one_letter_code
_entity_poly.pdbx_strand_id
1 'polypeptide(L)'
;MNEHPSPPAPAAFTVSRLLPATHLGARQARLVTVLELHERRCPPDVSERAERIVAELAANAVLHGRVRGRDFRLRLRLDDSTGTLRIEVTDARGERAPAPGRGSGSRGEGGRGLFLVDAFADRWGSTAAPPGGKTVWAEIRCAPRGFRPPRDADAGNTDRTAAHAR
;
A
#
# COMPACT_ATOMS: atom_id res chain seq x y z
N MET A 1 26.02 -12.06 -27.04
CA MET A 1 24.81 -11.63 -26.31
C MET A 1 25.30 -10.68 -25.22
N ASN A 2 25.22 -9.37 -25.46
CA ASN A 2 25.75 -8.38 -24.52
C ASN A 2 24.64 -8.01 -23.54
N GLU A 3 24.68 -8.59 -22.34
CA GLU A 3 23.90 -8.13 -21.21
C GLU A 3 24.38 -6.72 -20.84
N HIS A 4 23.58 -5.70 -21.15
CA HIS A 4 23.79 -4.37 -20.60
C HIS A 4 23.32 -4.41 -19.13
N PRO A 5 24.18 -4.10 -18.14
CA PRO A 5 23.70 -3.88 -16.79
C PRO A 5 22.74 -2.69 -16.79
N SER A 6 21.51 -2.93 -16.33
CA SER A 6 20.53 -1.87 -16.05
C SER A 6 21.21 -0.77 -15.22
N PRO A 7 21.01 0.52 -15.54
CA PRO A 7 21.62 1.59 -14.76
C PRO A 7 21.24 1.43 -13.28
N PRO A 8 22.14 1.76 -12.34
CA PRO A 8 21.80 1.74 -10.92
C PRO A 8 20.58 2.65 -10.74
N ALA A 9 19.48 2.08 -10.24
CA ALA A 9 18.30 2.87 -9.89
C ALA A 9 18.75 4.02 -8.97
N PRO A 10 18.18 5.24 -9.14
CA PRO A 10 18.48 6.35 -8.23
C PRO A 10 18.31 5.87 -6.79
N ALA A 11 19.20 6.32 -5.89
CA ALA A 11 19.45 5.76 -4.57
C ALA A 11 18.18 5.63 -3.71
N ALA A 12 17.37 4.62 -3.99
CA ALA A 12 16.15 4.36 -3.28
C ALA A 12 16.53 3.60 -2.02
N PHE A 13 16.20 4.14 -0.86
CA PHE A 13 16.31 3.32 0.34
C PHE A 13 15.23 2.26 0.29
N THR A 14 15.54 1.06 0.76
CA THR A 14 14.54 0.03 1.06
C THR A 14 14.76 -0.54 2.46
N VAL A 15 13.70 -0.58 3.26
CA VAL A 15 13.63 -1.37 4.50
C VAL A 15 12.57 -2.42 4.33
N SER A 16 12.89 -3.64 4.74
CA SER A 16 11.94 -4.75 4.79
C SER A 16 12.00 -5.40 6.17
N ARG A 17 10.83 -5.70 6.74
CA ARG A 17 10.68 -6.47 7.98
C ARG A 17 9.62 -7.53 7.80
N LEU A 18 9.93 -8.74 8.25
CA LEU A 18 8.96 -9.80 8.43
C LEU A 18 8.44 -9.73 9.87
N LEU A 19 7.12 -9.71 10.03
CA LEU A 19 6.47 -9.45 11.31
C LEU A 19 5.36 -10.48 11.56
N PRO A 20 5.25 -11.00 12.79
CA PRO A 20 4.17 -11.92 13.14
C PRO A 20 2.80 -11.32 12.82
N ALA A 21 1.89 -12.12 12.25
CA ALA A 21 0.50 -11.72 12.01
C ALA A 21 -0.33 -11.68 13.30
N THR A 22 0.10 -10.84 14.24
CA THR A 22 -0.48 -10.60 15.57
C THR A 22 -0.58 -9.09 15.84
N HIS A 23 -1.36 -8.70 16.86
CA HIS A 23 -1.46 -7.30 17.28
C HIS A 23 -0.10 -6.70 17.65
N LEU A 24 0.80 -7.49 18.27
CA LEU A 24 2.15 -7.06 18.57
C LEU A 24 2.95 -6.78 17.29
N GLY A 25 2.85 -7.64 16.29
CA GLY A 25 3.48 -7.43 14.99
C GLY A 25 2.97 -6.17 14.28
N ALA A 26 1.66 -5.89 14.36
CA ALA A 26 1.10 -4.64 13.84
C ALA A 26 1.63 -3.40 14.59
N ARG A 27 1.79 -3.49 15.92
CA ARG A 27 2.43 -2.42 16.70
C ARG A 27 3.89 -2.23 16.30
N GLN A 28 4.64 -3.32 16.11
CA GLN A 28 6.02 -3.28 15.63
C GLN A 28 6.15 -2.65 14.24
N ALA A 29 5.21 -2.95 13.32
CA ALA A 29 5.18 -2.34 11.99
C ALA A 29 5.12 -0.81 12.07
N ARG A 30 4.25 -0.27 12.93
CA ARG A 30 4.13 1.18 13.15
C ARG A 30 5.41 1.77 13.73
N LEU A 31 5.98 1.14 14.76
CA LEU A 31 7.20 1.62 15.40
C LEU A 31 8.39 1.65 14.43
N VAL A 32 8.60 0.57 13.68
CA VAL A 32 9.65 0.52 12.65
C VAL A 32 9.45 1.63 11.63
N THR A 33 8.22 1.88 11.20
CA THR A 33 7.93 2.95 10.23
C THR A 33 8.33 4.31 10.76
N VAL A 34 7.93 4.65 11.99
CA VAL A 34 8.26 5.94 12.59
C VAL A 34 9.78 6.08 12.77
N LEU A 35 10.46 5.05 13.26
CA LEU A 35 11.91 5.07 13.47
C LEU A 35 12.66 5.27 12.15
N GLU A 36 12.34 4.49 11.13
CA GLU A 36 13.01 4.55 9.83
C GLU A 36 12.80 5.90 9.14
N LEU A 37 11.58 6.46 9.21
CA LEU A 37 11.30 7.78 8.61
C LEU A 37 11.96 8.92 9.39
N HIS A 38 12.05 8.80 10.72
CA HIS A 38 12.78 9.75 11.56
C HIS A 38 14.28 9.73 11.27
N GLU A 39 14.91 8.55 11.19
CA GLU A 39 16.33 8.41 10.84
C GLU A 39 16.67 9.05 9.49
N ARG A 40 15.69 9.05 8.58
CA ARG A 40 15.81 9.61 7.22
C ARG A 40 15.38 11.06 7.11
N ARG A 41 14.98 11.67 8.23
CA ARG A 41 14.53 13.07 8.30
C ARG A 41 13.40 13.38 7.32
N CYS A 42 12.50 12.42 7.11
CA CYS A 42 11.30 12.65 6.31
C CYS A 42 10.45 13.77 6.93
N PRO A 43 9.73 14.57 6.14
CA PRO A 43 8.83 15.59 6.66
C PRO A 43 7.81 15.03 7.67
N PRO A 44 7.42 15.80 8.70
CA PRO A 44 6.48 15.34 9.72
C PRO A 44 5.14 14.87 9.13
N ASP A 45 4.60 15.57 8.13
CA ASP A 45 3.33 15.22 7.48
C ASP A 45 3.41 13.87 6.74
N VAL A 46 4.56 13.57 6.12
CA VAL A 46 4.81 12.26 5.50
C VAL A 46 4.85 11.16 6.56
N SER A 47 5.53 11.42 7.67
CA SER A 47 5.67 10.46 8.77
C SER A 47 4.33 10.15 9.43
N GLU A 48 3.51 11.16 9.70
CA GLU A 48 2.15 11.00 10.25
C GLU A 48 1.23 10.20 9.32
N ARG A 49 1.24 10.54 8.01
CA ARG A 49 0.46 9.81 6.99
C ARG A 49 0.92 8.36 6.89
N ALA A 50 2.23 8.12 6.86
CA ALA A 50 2.81 6.78 6.75
C ALA A 50 2.47 5.92 7.97
N GLU A 51 2.58 6.49 9.18
CA GLU A 51 2.21 5.81 10.42
C GLU A 51 0.74 5.37 10.41
N ARG A 52 -0.16 6.24 9.94
CA ARG A 52 -1.60 5.93 9.80
C ARG A 52 -1.82 4.82 8.77
N ILE A 53 -1.24 4.93 7.58
CA ILE A 53 -1.37 3.92 6.53
C ILE A 53 -0.86 2.56 7.01
N VAL A 54 0.32 2.51 7.63
CA VAL A 54 0.90 1.26 8.13
C VAL A 54 0.03 0.65 9.23
N ALA A 55 -0.56 1.46 10.11
CA ALA A 55 -1.48 0.97 11.13
C ALA A 55 -2.65 0.21 10.52
N GLU A 56 -3.29 0.81 9.52
CA GLU A 56 -4.47 0.23 8.86
C GLU A 56 -4.12 -0.99 8.01
N LEU A 57 -3.02 -0.93 7.25
CA LEU A 57 -2.58 -2.06 6.43
C LEU A 57 -2.12 -3.25 7.28
N ALA A 58 -1.39 -3.00 8.38
CA ALA A 58 -0.98 -4.07 9.28
C ALA A 58 -2.17 -4.66 10.05
N ALA A 59 -3.12 -3.84 10.50
CA ALA A 59 -4.37 -4.32 11.09
C ALA A 59 -5.15 -5.20 10.12
N ASN A 60 -5.27 -4.78 8.85
CA ASN A 60 -5.90 -5.58 7.80
C ASN A 60 -5.16 -6.92 7.58
N ALA A 61 -3.81 -6.92 7.57
CA ALA A 61 -3.03 -8.14 7.44
C ALA A 61 -3.27 -9.10 8.62
N VAL A 62 -3.37 -8.59 9.85
CA VAL A 62 -3.64 -9.40 11.05
C VAL A 62 -5.08 -9.94 11.09
N LEU A 63 -6.06 -9.12 10.71
CA LEU A 63 -7.48 -9.48 10.79
C LEU A 63 -7.95 -10.33 9.60
N HIS A 64 -7.38 -10.11 8.41
CA HIS A 64 -7.89 -10.66 7.16
C HIS A 64 -6.86 -11.46 6.36
N GLY A 65 -5.57 -11.20 6.57
CA GLY A 65 -4.45 -11.88 5.89
C GLY A 65 -3.82 -13.04 6.67
N ARG A 66 -4.29 -13.30 7.89
CA ARG A 66 -3.68 -14.27 8.80
C ARG A 66 -3.86 -15.70 8.31
N VAL A 67 -2.72 -16.38 8.11
CA VAL A 67 -2.61 -17.83 7.95
C VAL A 67 -1.77 -18.33 9.12
N ARG A 68 -2.18 -19.43 9.77
CA ARG A 68 -1.50 -19.94 10.97
C ARG A 68 -0.03 -20.24 10.65
N GLY A 69 0.88 -19.72 11.49
CA GLY A 69 2.33 -19.90 11.33
C GLY A 69 2.96 -19.06 10.20
N ARG A 70 2.24 -18.06 9.65
CA ARG A 70 2.76 -17.18 8.60
C ARG A 70 2.79 -15.74 9.06
N ASP A 71 3.89 -15.08 8.74
CA ASP A 71 4.13 -13.67 8.99
C ASP A 71 3.63 -12.81 7.81
N PHE A 72 3.45 -11.51 8.06
CA PHE A 72 3.31 -10.51 7.01
C PHE A 72 4.61 -9.73 6.84
N ARG A 73 4.84 -9.19 5.65
CA ARG A 73 6.02 -8.38 5.35
C ARG A 73 5.63 -6.91 5.22
N LEU A 74 6.29 -6.04 5.97
CA LEU A 74 6.31 -4.61 5.74
C LEU A 74 7.52 -4.25 4.89
N ARG A 75 7.32 -3.43 3.86
CA ARG A 75 8.38 -2.82 3.07
C ARG A 75 8.15 -1.33 2.94
N LEU A 76 9.19 -0.55 3.20
CA LEU A 76 9.23 0.89 3.00
C LEU A 76 10.29 1.19 1.95
N ARG A 77 9.92 1.95 0.94
CA ARG A 77 10.85 2.41 -0.10
C ARG A 77 10.71 3.90 -0.29
N LEU A 78 11.77 4.66 -0.10
CA LEU A 78 11.80 6.05 -0.52
C LEU A 78 12.62 6.13 -1.79
N ASP A 79 12.00 6.65 -2.85
CA ASP A 79 12.70 7.00 -4.07
C ASP A 79 13.05 8.48 -4.02
N ASP A 80 14.34 8.76 -3.83
CA ASP A 80 14.86 10.13 -3.72
C ASP A 80 14.72 10.93 -5.03
N SER A 81 14.66 10.24 -6.18
CA SER A 81 14.50 10.92 -7.49
C SER A 81 13.09 11.45 -7.70
N THR A 82 12.09 10.73 -7.19
CA THR A 82 10.67 11.11 -7.31
C THR A 82 10.11 11.73 -6.04
N GLY A 83 10.87 11.71 -4.94
CA GLY A 83 10.43 12.11 -3.62
C GLY A 83 9.19 11.32 -3.18
N THR A 84 9.14 10.03 -3.46
CA THR A 84 7.95 9.20 -3.19
C THR A 84 8.28 8.09 -2.20
N LEU A 85 7.54 8.06 -1.10
CA LEU A 85 7.55 6.96 -0.14
C LEU A 85 6.48 5.93 -0.54
N ARG A 86 6.91 4.72 -0.88
CA ARG A 86 6.07 3.55 -1.12
C ARG A 86 6.08 2.61 0.08
N ILE A 87 4.88 2.33 0.57
CA ILE A 87 4.60 1.43 1.69
C ILE A 87 3.95 0.17 1.12
N GLU A 88 4.47 -1.00 1.45
CA GLU A 88 3.91 -2.27 1.00
C GLU A 88 3.73 -3.21 2.18
N VAL A 89 2.54 -3.80 2.30
CA VAL A 89 2.23 -4.85 3.26
C VAL A 89 1.84 -6.11 2.48
N THR A 90 2.67 -7.14 2.56
CA THR A 90 2.42 -8.44 1.94
C THR A 90 1.93 -9.43 3.00
N ASP A 91 0.70 -9.94 2.83
CA ASP A 91 0.13 -11.01 3.64
C ASP A 91 0.08 -12.34 2.87
N ALA A 92 -0.09 -13.45 3.58
CA ALA A 92 -0.03 -14.80 3.02
C ALA A 92 -1.36 -15.30 2.41
N ARG A 93 -2.39 -14.44 2.32
CA ARG A 93 -3.75 -14.80 1.89
C ARG A 93 -4.20 -13.97 0.69
N GLY A 94 -3.96 -14.51 -0.51
CA GLY A 94 -4.22 -13.86 -1.79
C GLY A 94 -5.71 -13.78 -2.20
N GLU A 95 -6.54 -14.68 -1.68
CA GLU A 95 -7.94 -14.85 -2.12
C GLU A 95 -8.87 -13.70 -1.69
N ARG A 96 -8.47 -12.84 -0.75
CA ARG A 96 -9.30 -11.75 -0.24
C ARG A 96 -8.80 -10.40 -0.77
N ALA A 97 -9.50 -9.91 -1.79
CA ALA A 97 -9.28 -8.57 -2.32
C ALA A 97 -9.67 -7.49 -1.27
N PRO A 98 -8.83 -6.47 -1.09
CA PRO A 98 -9.13 -5.33 -0.23
C PRO A 98 -10.16 -4.44 -0.94
N ALA A 99 -11.38 -4.36 -0.40
CA ALA A 99 -12.43 -3.50 -0.95
C ALA A 99 -12.65 -2.28 -0.02
N PRO A 100 -12.54 -1.03 -0.52
CA PRO A 100 -12.83 0.15 0.29
C PRO A 100 -14.31 0.16 0.66
N GLY A 101 -14.62 0.21 1.96
CA GLY A 101 -15.99 0.26 2.43
C GLY A 101 -16.59 1.64 2.22
N ARG A 102 -17.50 1.79 1.24
CA ARG A 102 -18.46 2.90 1.20
C ARG A 102 -19.67 2.44 2.00
N GLY A 103 -19.95 3.11 3.13
CA GLY A 103 -20.79 2.56 4.20
C GLY A 103 -22.24 2.20 3.85
N SER A 104 -22.84 1.48 4.81
CA SER A 104 -24.23 1.03 4.95
C SER A 104 -24.59 -0.31 4.29
N GLY A 105 -24.70 -1.38 5.10
CA GLY A 105 -25.43 -2.59 4.73
C GLY A 105 -24.90 -3.94 5.22
N SER A 106 -23.69 -4.02 5.75
CA SER A 106 -23.22 -5.23 6.43
C SER A 106 -22.26 -4.86 7.54
N ARG A 107 -22.51 -5.41 8.72
CA ARG A 107 -21.78 -5.22 9.98
C ARG A 107 -20.40 -5.91 9.93
N GLY A 108 -19.64 -5.66 8.86
CA GLY A 108 -18.28 -6.15 8.65
C GLY A 108 -17.27 -5.03 8.84
N GLU A 109 -16.49 -5.11 9.92
CA GLU A 109 -15.47 -4.12 10.30
C GLU A 109 -14.35 -3.90 9.25
N GLY A 110 -14.26 -4.76 8.23
CA GLY A 110 -13.16 -4.76 7.25
C GLY A 110 -13.15 -3.63 6.22
N GLY A 111 -14.13 -2.73 6.21
CA GLY A 111 -14.24 -1.65 5.21
C GLY A 111 -13.61 -0.31 5.60
N ARG A 112 -13.37 -0.08 6.90
CA ARG A 112 -12.93 1.23 7.43
C ARG A 112 -11.43 1.50 7.23
N GLY A 113 -10.60 0.46 7.33
CA GLY A 113 -9.15 0.65 7.24
C GLY A 113 -8.68 1.13 5.87
N LEU A 114 -9.29 0.62 4.79
CA LEU A 114 -8.95 1.06 3.43
C LEU A 114 -9.49 2.45 3.10
N PHE A 115 -10.58 2.88 3.74
CA PHE A 115 -11.04 4.26 3.64
C PHE A 115 -10.00 5.24 4.21
N LEU A 116 -9.37 4.89 5.34
CA LEU A 116 -8.30 5.70 5.91
C LEU A 116 -7.04 5.67 5.03
N VAL A 117 -6.70 4.51 4.45
CA VAL A 117 -5.61 4.43 3.46
C VAL A 117 -5.90 5.35 2.26
N ASP A 118 -7.11 5.35 1.72
CA ASP A 118 -7.51 6.25 0.61
C ASP A 118 -7.42 7.72 0.99
N ALA A 119 -7.73 8.08 2.23
CA ALA A 119 -7.66 9.46 2.71
C ALA A 119 -6.22 9.95 2.90
N PHE A 120 -5.31 9.08 3.34
CA PHE A 120 -3.92 9.44 3.65
C PHE A 120 -2.93 9.20 2.50
N ALA A 121 -3.22 8.29 1.56
CA ALA A 121 -2.34 8.01 0.43
C ALA A 121 -2.60 8.95 -0.75
N ASP A 122 -1.57 9.20 -1.57
CA ASP A 122 -1.75 9.85 -2.87
C ASP A 122 -2.21 8.84 -3.93
N ARG A 123 -1.68 7.61 -3.84
CA ARG A 123 -2.10 6.44 -4.63
C ARG A 123 -2.03 5.20 -3.75
N TRP A 124 -2.90 4.25 -4.00
CA TRP A 124 -2.82 2.94 -3.38
C TRP A 124 -3.44 1.88 -4.28
N GLY A 125 -3.13 0.63 -3.99
CA GLY A 125 -3.69 -0.49 -4.73
C GLY A 125 -3.32 -1.82 -4.10
N SER A 126 -3.60 -2.90 -4.82
CA SER A 126 -3.20 -4.23 -4.41
C SER A 126 -2.78 -5.08 -5.60
N THR A 127 -1.83 -5.98 -5.38
CA THR A 127 -1.32 -6.92 -6.37
C THR A 127 -1.21 -8.32 -5.75
N ALA A 128 -1.36 -9.36 -6.57
CA ALA A 128 -1.09 -10.72 -6.14
C ALA A 128 0.39 -10.89 -5.78
N ALA A 129 0.68 -11.69 -4.75
CA ALA A 129 2.03 -12.03 -4.33
C ALA A 129 2.21 -13.56 -4.33
N PRO A 130 2.96 -14.16 -5.27
CA PRO A 130 3.19 -15.60 -5.29
C PRO A 130 3.82 -16.13 -3.99
N PRO A 131 3.54 -17.38 -3.56
CA PRO A 131 2.72 -18.39 -4.26
C PRO A 131 1.21 -18.33 -3.96
N GLY A 132 0.72 -17.33 -3.23
CA GLY A 132 -0.70 -17.29 -2.84
C GLY A 132 -1.06 -16.20 -1.83
N GLY A 133 -0.26 -15.14 -1.76
CA GLY A 133 -0.46 -13.97 -0.91
C GLY A 133 -0.93 -12.75 -1.68
N LYS A 134 -1.02 -11.63 -0.98
CA LYS A 134 -1.40 -10.33 -1.54
C LYS A 134 -0.47 -9.25 -1.02
N THR A 135 -0.08 -8.32 -1.87
CA THR A 135 0.54 -7.06 -1.43
C THR A 135 -0.45 -5.92 -1.57
N VAL A 136 -0.78 -5.26 -0.46
CA VAL A 136 -1.45 -3.96 -0.48
C VAL A 136 -0.38 -2.88 -0.38
N TRP A 137 -0.44 -1.88 -1.24
CA TRP A 137 0.57 -0.84 -1.30
C TRP A 137 -0.06 0.54 -1.32
N ALA A 138 0.68 1.52 -0.81
CA ALA A 138 0.29 2.92 -0.79
C ALA A 138 1.52 3.81 -1.03
N GLU A 139 1.30 4.98 -1.62
CA GLU A 139 2.34 5.94 -1.96
C GLU A 139 2.02 7.32 -1.38
N ILE A 140 3.05 7.98 -0.86
CA ILE A 140 3.02 9.36 -0.35
C ILE A 140 4.12 10.15 -1.05
N ARG A 141 3.78 11.29 -1.64
CA ARG A 141 4.78 12.27 -2.10
C ARG A 141 5.32 13.07 -0.92
N CYS A 142 6.63 13.22 -0.86
CA CYS A 142 7.37 13.92 0.19
C CYS A 142 7.53 15.42 -0.05
N ALA A 143 7.06 15.93 -1.20
CA ALA A 143 6.99 17.37 -1.45
C ALA A 143 5.83 18.00 -0.66
N PRO A 144 5.97 19.25 -0.18
CA PRO A 144 4.91 19.95 0.53
C PRO A 144 3.62 19.94 -0.30
N ARG A 145 2.51 19.56 0.33
CA ARG A 145 1.20 19.44 -0.33
C ARG A 145 0.82 20.77 -1.00
N GLY A 146 1.06 20.85 -2.30
CA GLY A 146 0.72 21.99 -3.14
C GLY A 146 0.39 21.58 -4.57
N PHE A 147 -0.11 20.36 -4.80
CA PHE A 147 -0.71 19.96 -6.08
C PHE A 147 -1.49 18.65 -5.97
N ARG A 148 -2.82 18.72 -6.09
CA ARG A 148 -3.70 17.56 -6.30
C ARG A 148 -4.06 17.50 -7.79
N PRO A 149 -3.41 16.65 -8.62
CA PRO A 149 -3.91 16.41 -9.96
C PRO A 149 -5.31 15.77 -9.86
N PRO A 150 -6.18 16.00 -10.86
CA PRO A 150 -7.49 15.34 -10.93
C PRO A 150 -7.30 13.83 -10.82
N ARG A 151 -8.17 13.18 -10.03
CA ARG A 151 -8.36 11.73 -10.15
C ARG A 151 -8.93 11.53 -11.55
N ASP A 152 -8.25 10.75 -12.39
CA ASP A 152 -8.80 10.35 -13.68
C ASP A 152 -10.19 9.76 -13.46
N ALA A 153 -11.18 10.57 -13.83
CA ALA A 153 -12.56 10.16 -14.00
C ALA A 153 -12.66 9.49 -15.38
N ASP A 154 -13.44 8.42 -15.45
CA ASP A 154 -13.83 7.71 -16.64
C ASP A 154 -12.71 7.16 -17.54
N ALA A 155 -12.20 5.98 -17.17
CA ALA A 155 -11.99 4.98 -18.21
C ALA A 155 -13.38 4.59 -18.74
N GLY A 156 -13.76 5.29 -19.81
CA GLY A 156 -15.02 5.14 -20.50
C GLY A 156 -15.35 3.69 -20.80
N ASN A 157 -16.56 3.32 -20.39
CA ASN A 157 -17.35 2.34 -21.10
C ASN A 157 -17.69 2.93 -22.48
N THR A 158 -16.81 2.70 -23.46
CA THR A 158 -17.10 2.81 -24.89
C THR A 158 -16.57 1.56 -25.54
N ASP A 159 -17.44 0.59 -25.78
CA ASP A 159 -17.88 0.25 -27.14
C ASP A 159 -18.59 -1.12 -27.11
N ARG A 160 -19.93 -1.10 -27.16
CA ARG A 160 -20.72 -2.26 -27.62
C ARG A 160 -21.58 -1.81 -28.78
N THR A 161 -20.92 -1.36 -29.84
CA THR A 161 -21.52 -1.25 -31.16
C THR A 161 -21.15 -2.50 -31.95
N ALA A 162 -21.96 -3.55 -31.81
CA ALA A 162 -21.90 -4.70 -32.71
C ALA A 162 -23.32 -5.16 -33.04
N ALA A 163 -23.68 -4.90 -34.29
CA ALA A 163 -24.60 -5.65 -35.14
C ALA A 163 -26.04 -5.83 -34.64
N HIS A 164 -26.97 -5.07 -35.24
CA HIS A 164 -28.12 -5.65 -35.94
C HIS A 164 -28.56 -4.68 -37.05
N ALA A 165 -28.10 -4.96 -38.27
CA ALA A 165 -28.74 -4.50 -39.48
C ALA A 165 -28.98 -5.74 -40.34
N ARG A 166 -30.26 -5.90 -40.72
CA ARG A 166 -30.88 -6.91 -41.59
C ARG A 166 -31.48 -8.11 -40.88
#